data_AF-A0A3A9W5C7-F1
#
_entry.id   AF-A0A3A9W5C7-F1
#
_cell.length_a   1.000
_cell.length_b   1.000
_cell.length_c   1.000
_cell.angle_alpha   90.00
_cell.angle_beta   90.00
_cell.angle_gamma   90.00
#
_symmetry.space_group_name_H-M   'P 1'
#
loop_
_entity.id
_entity.type
_entity.pdbx_description
1 polymer ?
#
loop_
_entity_poly.entity_id
_entity_poly.type
_entity_poly.pdbx_seq_one_letter_code
_entity_poly.pdbx_strand_id
1 'polypeptide(L)'
;MPGSDERLAIPLGELSEFAPRLRSVKDFMNRTGNTFDRYDDALGDSRVVDALDDFVSGWEDGREDITQQLTGLADMADTVVTTVNDYENELTRSLTEGGESGG
;
A
#
# COMPACT_ATOMS: atom_id res chain seq x y z
N MET A 1 31.58 15.95 -13.10
CA MET A 1 30.76 16.52 -12.01
C MET A 1 29.32 16.45 -12.48
N PRO A 2 28.52 15.45 -12.08
CA PRO A 2 27.09 15.52 -12.30
C PRO A 2 26.55 16.61 -11.36
N GLY A 3 26.01 17.66 -11.97
CA GLY A 3 25.47 18.83 -11.28
C GLY A 3 24.07 18.55 -10.76
N SER A 4 23.81 19.00 -9.53
CA SER A 4 22.70 19.85 -9.06
C SER A 4 21.26 19.77 -9.63
N ASP A 5 20.94 18.87 -10.56
CA ASP A 5 19.60 18.69 -11.16
C ASP A 5 18.96 17.34 -10.83
N GLU A 6 19.58 16.52 -9.99
CA GLU A 6 18.86 15.51 -9.19
C GLU A 6 18.13 16.23 -8.06
N ARG A 7 17.17 17.09 -8.43
CA ARG A 7 15.96 17.18 -7.60
C ARG A 7 15.52 15.74 -7.39
N LEU A 8 15.20 15.38 -6.16
CA LEU A 8 14.33 14.24 -5.92
C LEU A 8 13.07 14.48 -6.76
N ALA A 9 13.08 14.07 -8.02
CA ALA A 9 11.89 13.82 -8.79
C ALA A 9 11.33 12.55 -8.18
N ILE A 10 10.79 12.68 -6.96
CA ILE A 10 9.97 11.64 -6.38
C ILE A 10 8.91 11.39 -7.44
N PRO A 11 8.79 10.17 -8.00
CA PRO A 11 7.81 9.91 -9.04
C PRO A 11 6.43 9.83 -8.36
N LEU A 12 5.89 10.99 -7.97
CA LEU A 12 4.67 11.10 -7.17
C LEU A 12 3.49 10.44 -7.88
N GLY A 13 3.44 10.50 -9.21
CA GLY A 13 2.46 9.75 -9.99
C GLY A 13 2.57 8.25 -9.75
N GLU A 14 3.77 7.69 -9.85
CA GLU A 14 4.02 6.26 -9.63
C GLU A 14 3.74 5.85 -8.18
N LEU A 15 4.11 6.68 -7.19
CA LEU A 15 3.81 6.45 -5.77
C LEU A 15 2.30 6.54 -5.49
N SER A 16 1.60 7.49 -6.10
CA SER A 16 0.15 7.65 -5.99
C SER A 16 -0.62 6.47 -6.55
N GLU A 17 -0.06 5.79 -7.56
CA GLU A 17 -0.61 4.56 -8.11
C GLU A 17 -0.18 3.31 -7.34
N PHE A 18 0.96 3.37 -6.64
CA PHE A 18 1.52 2.24 -5.92
C PHE A 18 0.68 1.85 -4.69
N ALA A 19 0.26 2.81 -3.87
CA ALA A 19 -0.59 2.55 -2.70
C ALA A 19 -1.92 1.84 -3.07
N PRO A 20 -2.69 2.29 -4.08
CA PRO A 20 -3.85 1.56 -4.59
C PRO A 20 -3.54 0.14 -5.07
N ARG A 21 -2.38 -0.10 -5.73
CA ARG A 21 -1.98 -1.44 -6.17
C ARG A 21 -1.70 -2.37 -4.99
N LEU A 22 -1.00 -1.89 -3.96
CA LEU A 22 -0.75 -2.66 -2.73
C LEU A 22 -2.07 -3.02 -2.02
N ARG A 23 -3.02 -2.08 -1.95
CA ARG A 23 -4.37 -2.33 -1.43
C ARG A 23 -5.12 -3.37 -2.26
N SER A 24 -5.01 -3.33 -3.59
CA SER A 24 -5.62 -4.34 -4.46
C SER A 24 -5.02 -5.75 -4.26
N VAL A 25 -3.71 -5.86 -4.02
CA VAL A 25 -3.06 -7.14 -3.71
C VAL A 25 -3.59 -7.71 -2.39
N LYS A 26 -3.70 -6.86 -1.36
CA LYS A 26 -4.32 -7.22 -0.07
C LYS A 26 -5.74 -7.76 -0.26
N ASP A 27 -6.58 -7.09 -1.03
CA ASP A 27 -7.96 -7.51 -1.26
C ASP A 27 -8.06 -8.87 -1.96
N PHE A 28 -7.17 -9.13 -2.93
CA PHE A 28 -7.09 -10.43 -3.61
C PHE A 28 -6.70 -11.55 -2.63
N MET A 29 -5.69 -11.32 -1.79
CA MET A 29 -5.25 -12.30 -0.78
C MET A 29 -6.34 -12.63 0.23
N ASN A 30 -7.09 -11.62 0.70
CA ASN A 30 -8.21 -11.81 1.62
C ASN A 30 -9.36 -12.60 0.99
N ARG A 31 -9.66 -12.36 -0.30
CA ARG A 31 -10.68 -13.15 -1.02
C ARG A 31 -10.27 -14.61 -1.16
N THR A 32 -9.00 -14.89 -1.42
CA THR A 32 -8.47 -16.27 -1.48
C THR A 32 -8.57 -16.97 -0.13
N GLY A 33 -8.22 -16.31 0.98
CA GLY A 33 -8.39 -16.84 2.34
C GLY A 33 -9.83 -17.31 2.62
N ASN A 34 -10.80 -16.40 2.46
CA ASN A 34 -12.23 -16.70 2.64
C ASN A 34 -12.77 -17.84 1.76
N THR A 35 -12.06 -18.23 0.70
CA THR A 35 -12.46 -19.35 -0.17
C THR A 35 -12.06 -20.69 0.45
N PHE A 36 -10.93 -20.75 1.17
CA PHE A 36 -10.47 -21.97 1.85
C PHE A 36 -11.33 -22.30 3.07
N ASP A 37 -11.73 -21.30 3.86
CA ASP A 37 -12.61 -21.47 5.02
C ASP A 37 -13.94 -22.17 4.67
N ARG A 38 -14.42 -22.00 3.42
CA ARG A 38 -15.66 -22.62 2.94
C ARG A 38 -15.52 -24.10 2.56
N TYR A 39 -14.30 -24.59 2.33
CA TYR A 39 -14.07 -25.99 1.96
C TYR A 39 -14.02 -26.92 3.16
N ASP A 40 -13.75 -26.38 4.35
CA ASP A 40 -13.70 -27.15 5.60
C ASP A 40 -15.04 -27.86 5.90
N ASP A 41 -16.16 -27.13 5.70
CA ASP A 41 -17.52 -27.67 5.84
C ASP A 41 -17.89 -28.77 4.82
N ALA A 42 -17.14 -28.92 3.72
CA ALA A 42 -17.51 -29.77 2.60
C ALA A 42 -16.84 -31.15 2.59
N LEU A 43 -15.81 -31.37 3.40
CA LEU A 43 -14.93 -32.54 3.31
C LEU A 43 -15.12 -33.47 4.51
N GLY A 44 -15.51 -34.72 4.25
CA GLY A 44 -15.92 -35.70 5.27
C GLY A 44 -14.86 -36.71 5.72
N ASP A 45 -13.57 -36.54 5.36
CA ASP A 45 -12.46 -37.37 5.86
C ASP A 45 -11.63 -36.54 6.84
N SER A 46 -11.55 -36.98 8.10
CA SER A 46 -10.94 -36.23 9.20
C SER A 46 -9.46 -35.89 8.97
N ARG A 47 -8.71 -36.71 8.23
CA ARG A 47 -7.28 -36.43 7.97
C ARG A 47 -7.10 -35.36 6.89
N VAL A 48 -8.05 -35.27 5.96
CA VAL A 48 -8.04 -34.22 4.93
C VAL A 48 -8.48 -32.90 5.54
N VAL A 49 -9.47 -32.93 6.45
CA VAL A 49 -9.89 -31.78 7.26
C VAL A 49 -8.73 -31.24 8.08
N ASP A 50 -8.07 -32.07 8.90
CA ASP A 50 -6.94 -31.62 9.73
C ASP A 50 -5.81 -30.97 8.89
N ALA A 51 -5.44 -31.59 7.76
CA ALA A 51 -4.41 -31.05 6.87
C ALA A 51 -4.83 -29.74 6.16
N LEU A 52 -6.14 -29.56 5.92
CA LEU A 52 -6.68 -28.33 5.36
C LEU A 52 -6.77 -27.24 6.43
N ASP A 53 -7.14 -27.57 7.66
CA ASP A 53 -7.18 -26.63 8.79
C ASP A 53 -5.77 -26.08 9.11
N ASP A 54 -4.75 -26.94 9.15
CA ASP A 54 -3.34 -26.52 9.29
C ASP A 54 -2.90 -25.60 8.15
N PHE A 55 -3.32 -25.93 6.92
CA PHE A 55 -3.02 -25.10 5.74
C PHE A 55 -3.74 -23.74 5.79
N VAL A 56 -5.03 -23.73 6.13
CA VAL A 56 -5.86 -22.52 6.25
C VAL A 56 -5.29 -21.61 7.33
N SER A 57 -4.97 -22.15 8.50
CA SER A 57 -4.37 -21.41 9.62
C SER A 57 -3.04 -20.78 9.23
N GLY A 58 -2.11 -21.56 8.64
CA GLY A 58 -0.83 -21.02 8.18
C GLY A 58 -0.96 -19.99 7.05
N TRP A 59 -1.97 -20.16 6.18
CA TRP A 59 -2.31 -19.19 5.15
C TRP A 59 -2.90 -17.90 5.75
N GLU A 60 -3.74 -18.02 6.78
CA GLU A 60 -4.32 -16.90 7.52
C GLU A 60 -3.26 -16.06 8.22
N ASP A 61 -2.37 -16.71 8.97
CA ASP A 61 -1.25 -16.03 9.64
C ASP A 61 -0.34 -15.33 8.61
N GLY A 62 0.02 -16.04 7.54
CA GLY A 62 0.89 -15.50 6.48
C GLY A 62 0.25 -14.31 5.76
N ARG A 63 -1.06 -14.36 5.45
CA ARG A 63 -1.74 -13.23 4.80
C ARG A 63 -1.94 -12.06 5.75
N GLU A 64 -2.08 -12.29 7.06
CA GLU A 64 -2.17 -11.22 8.04
C GLU A 64 -0.87 -10.40 8.07
N ASP A 65 0.28 -11.06 8.18
CA ASP A 65 1.60 -10.40 8.18
C ASP A 65 1.83 -9.60 6.88
N ILE A 66 1.58 -10.23 5.73
CA ILE A 66 1.70 -9.55 4.43
C ILE A 66 0.72 -8.36 4.33
N THR A 67 -0.50 -8.49 4.85
CA THR A 67 -1.50 -7.41 4.86
C THR A 67 -1.02 -6.21 5.69
N GLN A 68 -0.41 -6.44 6.85
CA GLN A 68 0.14 -5.38 7.69
C GLN A 68 1.28 -4.66 6.97
N GLN A 69 2.20 -5.41 6.35
CA GLN A 69 3.31 -4.83 5.59
C GLN A 69 2.85 -4.04 4.37
N LEU A 70 1.90 -4.57 3.58
CA LEU A 70 1.32 -3.87 2.44
C LEU A 70 0.61 -2.57 2.85
N THR A 71 -0.08 -2.59 4.01
CA THR A 71 -0.74 -1.40 4.56
C THR A 71 0.30 -0.35 4.95
N GLY A 72 1.35 -0.74 5.69
CA GLY A 72 2.43 0.18 6.07
C GLY A 72 3.15 0.80 4.86
N LEU A 73 3.41 0.01 3.82
CA LEU A 73 4.00 0.52 2.57
C LEU A 73 3.08 1.53 1.85
N ALA A 74 1.78 1.24 1.80
CA ALA A 74 0.81 2.16 1.21
C ALA A 74 0.72 3.48 2.00
N ASP A 75 0.70 3.41 3.33
CA ASP A 75 0.62 4.60 4.19
C ASP A 75 1.89 5.47 4.09
N MET A 76 3.06 4.84 3.96
CA MET A 76 4.31 5.57 3.69
C MET A 76 4.27 6.28 2.33
N ALA A 77 3.78 5.61 1.28
CA ALA A 77 3.65 6.22 -0.05
C ALA A 77 2.67 7.41 -0.01
N ASP A 78 1.51 7.27 0.64
CA ASP A 78 0.55 8.36 0.81
C ASP A 78 1.13 9.53 1.62
N THR A 79 1.94 9.23 2.65
CA THR A 79 2.64 10.25 3.45
C THR A 79 3.63 11.05 2.61
N VAL A 80 4.42 10.38 1.78
CA VAL A 80 5.38 11.04 0.87
C VAL A 80 4.63 11.95 -0.10
N VAL A 81 3.56 11.44 -0.74
CA VAL A 81 2.76 12.22 -1.69
C VAL A 81 2.16 13.46 -1.03
N THR A 82 1.59 13.30 0.16
CA THR A 82 1.01 14.41 0.94
C THR A 82 2.06 15.47 1.28
N THR A 83 3.20 15.04 1.82
CA THR A 83 4.28 15.94 2.25
C THR A 83 4.82 16.76 1.08
N VAL A 84 4.99 16.14 -0.10
CA VAL A 84 5.50 16.87 -1.27
C VAL A 84 4.47 17.85 -1.81
N ASN A 85 3.21 17.44 -1.93
CA ASN A 85 2.13 18.35 -2.36
C ASN A 85 1.98 19.54 -1.42
N ASP A 86 2.08 19.34 -0.11
CA ASP A 86 2.03 20.42 0.88
C ASP A 86 3.20 21.39 0.71
N TYR A 87 4.41 20.87 0.48
CA TYR A 87 5.59 21.69 0.20
C TYR A 87 5.45 22.49 -1.10
N GLU A 88 4.94 21.88 -2.18
CA GLU A 88 4.69 22.57 -3.46
C GLU A 88 3.62 23.67 -3.33
N ASN A 89 2.55 23.41 -2.57
CA ASN A 89 1.51 24.39 -2.29
C ASN A 89 2.06 25.58 -1.49
N GLU A 90 2.88 25.33 -0.47
CA GLU A 90 3.49 26.38 0.34
C GLU A 90 4.47 27.23 -0.48
N LEU A 91 5.29 26.59 -1.32
CA LEU A 91 6.17 27.29 -2.25
C LEU A 91 5.36 28.19 -3.20
N THR A 92 4.28 27.67 -3.79
CA THR A 92 3.41 28.42 -4.71
C THR A 92 2.76 29.63 -4.03
N ARG A 93 2.28 29.47 -2.78
CA ARG A 93 1.73 30.59 -2.00
C ARG A 93 2.79 31.66 -1.74
N SER A 94 3.97 31.26 -1.27
CA SER A 94 5.06 32.20 -0.97
C SER A 94 5.51 33.01 -2.19
N LEU A 95 5.52 32.40 -3.38
CA LEU A 95 5.86 33.07 -4.64
C LEU A 95 4.76 34.04 -5.08
N THR A 96 3.49 33.70 -4.85
CA THR A 96 2.35 34.55 -5.19
C THR A 96 2.28 35.76 -4.26
N GLU A 97 2.39 35.54 -2.95
CA GLU A 97 2.40 36.60 -1.93
C GLU A 97 3.64 37.50 -2.03
N GLY A 98 4.80 36.93 -2.32
CA GLY A 98 6.03 37.68 -2.56
C GLY A 98 5.98 38.54 -3.83
N GLY A 99 5.34 38.04 -4.89
CA GLY A 99 5.15 38.75 -6.16
C GLY A 99 4.17 39.92 -6.09
N GLU A 100 3.16 39.87 -5.22
CA GLU A 100 2.19 40.95 -5.03
C GLU A 100 2.74 42.17 -4.27
N SER A 101 3.88 42.03 -3.58
CA SER A 101 4.51 43.13 -2.82
C SER A 101 5.54 43.96 -3.62
N GLY A 102 5.78 43.62 -4.89
CA GLY A 102 6.83 44.20 -5.74
C GLY A 102 6.38 44.96 -7.00
N GLY A 103 5.10 45.34 -7.11
CA GLY A 103 4.52 46.07 -8.26
C GLY A 103 4.25 47.54 -8.00
#